data_AF-A0A1M5EE82-F1
#
_entry.id   AF-A0A1M5EE82-F1
#
_cell.length_a   1.000
_cell.length_b   1.000
_cell.length_c   1.000
_cell.angle_alpha   90.00
_cell.angle_beta   90.00
_cell.angle_gamma   90.00
#
_symmetry.space_group_name_H-M   'P 1'
#
loop_
_entity.id
_entity.type
_entity.pdbx_description
1 polymer ?
#
loop_
_entity_poly.entity_id
_entity_poly.type
_entity_poly.pdbx_seq_one_letter_code
_entity_poly.pdbx_strand_id
1 'polypeptide(L)'
;MFKFLFRGRDKDAVVETQRQSFERIVSELNEAIDALPVKPSVTLDPESGHITLHLPEHMPDEALALPAPEDDGDATSTNETPEAVTQAAETKVA
;
A
#
# COMPACT_ATOMS: atom_id res chain seq x y z
N MET A 1 7.24 -55.34 11.85
CA MET A 1 8.03 -54.41 11.01
C MET A 1 7.16 -53.26 10.46
N PHE A 2 6.35 -52.60 11.30
CA PHE A 2 5.44 -51.50 10.87
C PHE A 2 5.33 -50.33 11.89
N LYS A 3 6.11 -50.35 12.98
CA LYS A 3 6.04 -49.31 14.04
C LYS A 3 6.54 -47.93 13.60
N PHE A 4 7.14 -47.82 12.43
CA PHE A 4 7.64 -46.58 11.84
C PHE A 4 6.60 -45.84 10.98
N LEU A 5 5.52 -46.50 10.56
CA LEU A 5 4.47 -45.85 9.74
C LEU A 5 3.55 -44.94 10.57
N PHE A 6 3.51 -45.14 11.89
CA PHE A 6 2.65 -44.39 12.82
C PHE A 6 3.42 -43.37 13.68
N ARG A 7 4.72 -43.16 13.44
CA ARG A 7 5.59 -42.34 14.32
C ARG A 7 5.70 -40.86 13.92
N GLY A 8 4.77 -40.33 13.13
CA GLY A 8 4.95 -39.00 12.53
C GLY A 8 3.69 -38.17 12.32
N ARG A 9 2.55 -38.52 12.94
CA ARG A 9 1.30 -37.77 12.76
C ARG A 9 0.79 -37.05 14.00
N ASP A 10 1.60 -36.95 15.05
CA ASP A 10 1.26 -36.14 16.23
C ASP A 10 1.89 -34.75 16.10
N LYS A 11 1.32 -33.96 15.21
CA LYS A 11 1.03 -32.57 15.57
C LYS A 11 -0.47 -32.52 15.57
N ASP A 12 -1.08 -32.61 16.74
CA ASP A 12 -2.49 -32.28 16.92
C ASP A 12 -2.66 -30.85 16.42
N ALA A 13 -3.00 -30.72 15.14
CA ALA A 13 -3.50 -29.47 14.61
C ALA A 13 -4.73 -29.19 15.45
N VAL A 14 -4.65 -28.17 16.30
CA VAL A 14 -5.75 -27.77 17.16
C VAL A 14 -6.94 -27.57 16.23
N VAL A 15 -7.94 -28.44 16.37
CA VAL A 15 -9.13 -28.38 15.54
C VAL A 15 -9.87 -27.12 15.96
N GLU A 16 -9.63 -26.05 15.24
CA GLU A 16 -10.28 -24.77 15.48
C GLU A 16 -11.78 -24.90 15.23
N THR A 17 -12.56 -24.29 16.11
CA THR A 17 -13.96 -24.04 15.81
C THR A 17 -14.07 -22.96 14.73
N GLN A 18 -15.17 -22.93 13.98
CA GLN A 18 -15.39 -21.93 12.93
C GLN A 18 -15.18 -20.50 13.45
N ARG A 19 -15.66 -20.18 14.66
CA ARG A 19 -15.49 -18.87 15.29
C ARG A 19 -14.01 -18.52 15.50
N GLN A 20 -13.25 -19.45 16.05
CA GLN A 20 -11.81 -19.25 16.31
C GLN A 20 -11.04 -19.03 15.00
N SER A 21 -11.39 -19.76 13.94
CA SER A 21 -10.77 -19.55 12.63
C SER A 21 -11.06 -18.17 12.07
N PHE A 22 -12.29 -17.67 12.21
CA PHE A 22 -12.63 -16.30 11.79
C PHE A 22 -11.87 -15.24 12.59
N GLU A 23 -11.81 -15.38 13.92
CA GLU A 23 -11.08 -14.45 14.79
C GLU A 23 -9.59 -14.43 14.44
N ARG A 24 -8.99 -15.60 14.20
CA ARG A 24 -7.59 -15.72 13.78
C ARG A 24 -7.36 -15.05 12.43
N ILE A 25 -8.16 -15.34 11.41
CA ILE A 25 -8.02 -14.75 10.07
C ILE A 25 -8.13 -13.23 10.13
N VAL A 26 -9.08 -12.70 10.91
CA VAL A 26 -9.25 -11.25 11.08
C VAL A 26 -8.06 -10.63 11.79
N SER A 27 -7.51 -11.30 12.82
CA SER A 27 -6.30 -10.83 13.51
C SER A 27 -5.10 -10.80 12.56
N GLU A 28 -4.86 -11.89 11.83
CA GLU A 28 -3.75 -12.00 10.86
C GLU A 28 -3.86 -10.95 9.76
N LEU A 29 -5.08 -10.70 9.25
CA LEU A 29 -5.32 -9.67 8.26
C LEU A 29 -5.00 -8.27 8.80
N ASN A 30 -5.42 -7.97 10.03
CA ASN A 30 -5.14 -6.68 10.65
C ASN A 30 -3.64 -6.47 10.87
N GLU A 31 -2.91 -7.50 11.32
CA GLU A 31 -1.45 -7.45 11.45
C GLU A 31 -0.77 -7.15 10.12
N ALA A 32 -1.23 -7.77 9.03
CA ALA A 32 -0.72 -7.51 7.69
C ALA A 32 -1.01 -6.07 7.21
N ILE A 33 -2.21 -5.54 7.52
CA ILE A 33 -2.58 -4.16 7.19
C ILE A 33 -1.74 -3.16 7.99
N ASP A 34 -1.45 -3.44 9.26
CA ASP A 34 -0.65 -2.57 10.12
C ASP A 34 0.82 -2.48 9.67
N ALA A 35 1.32 -3.50 8.95
CA ALA A 35 2.64 -3.48 8.35
C ALA A 35 2.74 -2.58 7.10
N LEU A 36 1.62 -2.13 6.53
CA LEU A 36 1.62 -1.30 5.32
C LEU A 36 1.78 0.19 5.65
N PRO A 37 2.60 0.93 4.89
CA PRO A 37 2.77 2.37 5.08
C PRO A 37 1.51 3.17 4.71
N VAL A 38 0.74 2.67 3.73
CA VAL A 38 -0.55 3.22 3.31
C VAL A 38 -1.61 2.15 3.52
N LYS A 39 -2.65 2.49 4.28
CA LYS A 39 -3.71 1.54 4.62
C LYS A 39 -4.64 1.31 3.42
N PRO A 40 -4.96 0.04 3.08
CA PRO A 40 -5.88 -0.28 2.00
C PRO A 40 -7.32 0.10 2.37
N SER A 41 -8.14 0.41 1.36
CA SER A 41 -9.60 0.52 1.56
C SER A 41 -10.24 -0.87 1.45
N VAL A 42 -11.31 -1.08 2.21
CA VAL A 42 -12.03 -2.35 2.27
C VAL A 42 -13.42 -2.16 1.70
N THR A 43 -13.78 -2.95 0.70
CA THR A 43 -15.11 -2.95 0.08
C THR A 43 -15.80 -4.26 0.37
N LEU A 44 -17.06 -4.20 0.82
CA LEU A 44 -17.93 -5.35 1.03
C LEU A 44 -18.98 -5.38 -0.08
N ASP A 45 -19.06 -6.48 -0.81
CA ASP A 45 -20.18 -6.73 -1.72
C ASP A 45 -21.38 -7.26 -0.90
N PRO A 46 -22.50 -6.52 -0.82
CA PRO A 46 -23.65 -6.93 -0.02
C PRO A 46 -24.40 -8.13 -0.61
N GLU A 47 -24.25 -8.45 -1.89
CA GLU A 47 -24.97 -9.57 -2.52
C GLU A 47 -24.26 -10.91 -2.28
N SER A 48 -22.93 -10.93 -2.44
CA SER A 48 -22.12 -12.14 -2.25
C SER A 48 -21.50 -12.27 -0.86
N GLY A 49 -21.40 -11.18 -0.11
CA GLY A 49 -20.66 -11.11 1.16
C GLY A 49 -19.14 -11.14 0.99
N HIS A 50 -18.61 -11.00 -0.22
CA HIS A 50 -17.17 -10.99 -0.46
C HIS A 50 -16.53 -9.67 -0.02
N ILE A 51 -15.30 -9.80 0.52
CA ILE A 51 -14.47 -8.69 0.96
C ILE A 51 -13.35 -8.50 -0.06
N THR A 52 -13.22 -7.29 -0.60
CA THR A 52 -12.14 -6.90 -1.50
C THR A 52 -11.28 -5.84 -0.84
N LEU A 53 -9.96 -6.03 -0.90
CA LEU A 53 -8.96 -5.10 -0.37
C LEU A 53 -8.34 -4.33 -1.54
N HIS A 54 -8.44 -3.01 -1.50
CA HIS A 54 -7.73 -2.14 -2.44
C HIS A 54 -6.34 -1.84 -1.88
N LEU A 55 -5.40 -2.70 -2.25
CA LEU A 55 -4.00 -2.61 -1.85
C LEU A 55 -3.31 -1.40 -2.49
N PRO A 56 -2.24 -0.85 -1.87
CA PRO A 56 -1.40 0.16 -2.49
C PRO A 56 -0.79 -0.33 -3.82
N GLU A 57 -0.48 0.60 -4.74
CA GLU A 57 0.11 0.27 -6.06
C GLU A 57 1.46 -0.44 -5.96
N HIS A 58 2.23 -0.12 -4.91
CA HIS A 58 3.50 -0.77 -4.61
C HIS A 58 3.52 -1.27 -3.18
N MET A 59 3.82 -2.55 -3.03
CA MET A 59 4.06 -3.13 -1.73
C MET A 59 5.44 -2.70 -1.19
N PRO A 60 5.66 -2.68 0.14
CA PRO A 60 6.92 -2.19 0.71
C PRO A 60 8.16 -2.96 0.25
N ASP A 61 8.01 -4.26 0.00
CA ASP A 61 9.03 -5.14 -0.54
C ASP A 61 9.34 -4.85 -2.02
N GLU A 62 8.33 -4.47 -2.80
CA GLU A 62 8.49 -4.07 -4.21
C GLU A 62 9.16 -2.70 -4.34
N ALA A 63 8.84 -1.75 -3.47
CA ALA A 63 9.46 -0.41 -3.47
C ALA A 63 10.97 -0.45 -3.20
N LEU A 64 11.46 -1.44 -2.45
CA LEU A 64 12.90 -1.67 -2.23
C LEU A 64 13.60 -2.28 -3.45
N ALA A 65 12.87 -2.98 -4.31
CA ALA A 65 13.40 -3.63 -5.51
C ALA A 65 13.37 -2.71 -6.73
N LEU A 66 12.63 -1.60 -6.67
CA LEU A 66 12.67 -0.58 -7.71
C LEU A 66 14.05 0.07 -7.71
N PRO A 67 14.69 0.24 -8.89
CA PRO A 67 15.89 1.05 -8.99
C PRO A 67 15.58 2.43 -8.42
N ALA A 68 16.50 2.95 -7.59
CA ALA A 68 16.34 4.28 -7.00
C ALA A 68 16.00 5.29 -8.11
N PRO A 69 15.07 6.23 -7.85
CA PRO A 69 14.77 7.27 -8.82
C PRO A 69 16.08 7.92 -9.26
N GLU A 70 16.24 8.10 -10.57
CA GLU A 70 17.35 8.90 -11.09
C GLU A 70 17.22 10.28 -10.47
N ASP A 71 18.24 10.68 -9.70
CA ASP A 71 18.35 12.02 -9.18
C ASP A 71 18.62 12.90 -10.40
N ASP A 72 17.56 13.49 -10.98
CA ASP A 72 17.65 14.50 -12.02
C ASP A 72 18.22 15.79 -11.42
N GLY A 73 19.49 15.70 -11.02
CA GLY A 73 20.36 16.82 -10.79
C GLY A 73 20.72 17.46 -12.12
N ASP A 74 20.01 18.55 -12.41
CA ASP A 74 20.37 19.63 -13.34
C ASP A 74 20.00 19.42 -14.83
N ALA A 75 18.76 19.81 -15.15
CA ALA A 75 18.50 20.53 -16.39
C ALA A 75 17.62 21.75 -16.06
N THR A 76 18.28 22.82 -15.63
CA THR A 76 17.77 24.19 -15.72
C THR A 76 17.18 24.42 -17.13
N SER A 77 15.87 24.28 -17.27
CA SER A 77 15.12 24.83 -18.41
C SER A 77 14.36 26.05 -17.89
N THR A 78 14.98 27.21 -18.13
CA THR A 78 14.39 28.53 -18.08
C THR A 78 13.05 28.51 -18.81
N ASN A 79 11.95 28.35 -18.08
CA ASN A 79 10.64 28.67 -18.60
C ASN A 79 10.47 30.18 -18.42
N GLU A 80 10.68 30.90 -19.51
CA GLU A 80 10.46 32.34 -19.61
C GLU A 80 9.04 32.65 -19.11
N THR A 81 8.97 33.24 -17.93
CA THR A 81 7.76 33.94 -17.49
C THR A 81 7.63 35.13 -18.44
N PRO A 82 6.57 35.24 -19.27
CA PRO A 82 6.38 36.43 -20.07
C PRO A 82 6.20 37.60 -19.09
N GLU A 83 7.10 38.57 -19.22
CA GLU A 83 7.13 39.80 -18.46
C GLU A 83 5.73 40.39 -18.33
N ALA A 84 5.31 40.58 -17.07
CA ALA A 84 4.22 41.47 -16.74
C ALA A 84 4.57 42.88 -17.27
N VAL A 85 4.00 43.25 -18.42
CA VAL A 85 4.01 44.63 -18.91
C VAL A 85 3.16 45.47 -17.96
N THR A 86 3.80 45.92 -16.89
CA THR A 86 3.29 46.99 -16.02
C THR A 86 3.76 48.30 -16.65
N GLN A 87 2.97 48.84 -17.57
CA GLN A 87 3.19 50.19 -18.07
C GLN A 87 2.71 51.19 -17.02
N ALA A 88 3.63 51.57 -16.14
CA ALA A 88 3.50 52.74 -15.29
C ALA A 88 3.48 54.00 -16.17
N ALA A 89 2.33 54.68 -16.22
CA ALA A 89 2.22 56.03 -16.73
C ALA A 89 2.39 57.02 -15.56
N GLU A 90 3.64 57.43 -15.34
CA GLU A 90 4.05 58.66 -14.67
C GLU A 90 4.41 59.64 -15.82
N THR A 91 4.05 60.91 -15.93
CA THR A 91 3.65 61.98 -15.00
C THR A 91 3.22 63.19 -15.87
N LYS A 92 2.40 64.10 -15.30
CA LYS A 92 2.61 65.58 -15.26
C LYS A 92 1.37 66.45 -15.64
N VAL A 93 0.66 66.84 -14.58
CA VAL A 93 0.33 68.23 -14.17
C VAL A 93 0.38 69.33 -15.23
N ALA A 94 -0.77 69.96 -15.47
CA ALA A 94 -0.97 71.42 -15.45
C ALA A 94 -2.44 71.72 -15.12
#